data_AF-A0A3N6FH00-F1
#
_entry.id   AF-A0A3N6FH00-F1
#
_cell.length_a   1.000
_cell.length_b   1.000
_cell.length_c   1.000
_cell.angle_alpha   90.00
_cell.angle_beta   90.00
_cell.angle_gamma   90.00
#
_symmetry.space_group_name_H-M   'P 1'
#
loop_
_entity.id
_entity.type
_entity.pdbx_description
1 polymer ?
#
loop_
_entity_poly.entity_id
_entity_poly.type
_entity_poly.pdbx_seq_one_letter_code
_entity_poly.pdbx_strand_id
1 'polypeptide(L)'
;MNAQNRELNIAWIPDSGFQLRKAGVQFDAVRVDGEDGSRLAALMESLVGGEPGPVVTEENGRRGVYFLVPPGSTAGRAWPRGATTFNSATGRISYVPVPALTGRTWPLAWRFPPTGPGRFVHTLILINAACSMLR
;
A
#
# COMPACT_ATOMS: atom_id res chain seq x y z
N MET A 1 6.54 -15.10 18.81
CA MET A 1 7.42 -13.93 18.57
C MET A 1 8.19 -14.23 17.29
N ASN A 2 7.85 -13.63 16.13
CA ASN A 2 8.41 -14.03 14.83
C ASN A 2 9.62 -13.17 14.45
N ALA A 3 10.73 -13.83 14.07
CA ALA A 3 12.05 -13.23 13.85
C ALA A 3 12.11 -12.17 12.74
N GLN A 4 11.26 -12.29 11.71
CA GLN A 4 11.34 -11.49 10.49
C GLN A 4 10.94 -10.01 10.67
N ASN A 5 9.97 -9.72 11.55
CA ASN A 5 9.62 -8.33 11.93
C ASN A 5 10.79 -7.65 12.67
N ARG A 6 11.56 -8.43 13.44
CA ARG A 6 12.69 -7.95 14.24
C ARG A 6 13.92 -7.67 13.38
N GLU A 7 14.09 -8.43 12.30
CA GLU A 7 15.14 -8.22 11.30
C GLU A 7 14.91 -6.93 10.49
N LEU A 8 13.65 -6.59 10.18
CA LEU A 8 13.31 -5.37 9.43
C LEU A 8 13.05 -4.13 10.32
N ASN A 9 12.80 -4.33 11.62
CA ASN A 9 12.50 -3.30 12.63
C ASN A 9 11.35 -2.33 12.22
N ILE A 10 10.26 -2.87 11.66
CA ILE A 10 9.13 -2.08 11.16
C ILE A 10 7.95 -2.14 12.15
N ALA A 11 7.92 -1.21 13.10
CA ALA A 11 6.96 -1.19 14.23
C ALA A 11 5.47 -1.12 13.84
N TRP A 12 5.13 -0.72 12.62
CA TRP A 12 3.75 -0.62 12.16
C TRP A 12 3.21 -1.91 11.53
N ILE A 13 4.02 -2.95 11.36
CA ILE A 13 3.55 -4.27 10.92
C ILE A 13 3.13 -5.07 12.15
N PRO A 14 1.93 -5.68 12.18
CA PRO A 14 1.54 -6.53 13.29
C PRO A 14 2.32 -7.86 13.29
N ASP A 15 2.50 -8.46 14.47
CA ASP A 15 3.17 -9.76 14.59
C ASP A 15 2.33 -10.94 14.07
N SER A 16 1.00 -10.80 14.07
CA SER A 16 0.06 -11.82 13.62
C SER A 16 -1.25 -11.22 13.12
N GLY A 17 -1.93 -11.90 12.20
CA GLY A 17 -3.21 -11.45 11.66
C GLY A 17 -3.08 -10.17 10.85
N PHE A 18 -4.01 -9.23 11.01
CA PHE A 18 -3.91 -7.91 10.40
C PHE A 18 -4.36 -6.83 11.40
N GLN A 19 -3.92 -5.60 11.18
CA GLN A 19 -4.31 -4.44 11.96
C GLN A 19 -4.63 -3.25 11.06
N LEU A 20 -5.56 -2.41 11.49
CA LEU A 20 -5.81 -1.13 10.86
C LEU A 20 -4.75 -0.12 11.31
N ARG A 21 -4.10 0.54 10.36
CA ARG A 21 -3.16 1.64 10.62
C ARG A 21 -3.73 2.95 10.11
N LYS A 22 -3.60 4.01 10.91
CA LYS A 22 -4.06 5.34 10.54
C LYS A 22 -3.16 5.89 9.43
N ALA A 23 -3.76 6.27 8.31
CA ALA A 23 -3.02 6.86 7.19
C ALA A 23 -2.48 8.26 7.57
N GLY A 24 -1.32 8.63 7.04
CA GLY A 24 -0.59 9.86 7.34
C GLY A 24 0.26 9.82 8.62
N VAL A 25 0.28 8.71 9.37
CA VAL A 25 1.19 8.53 10.51
C VAL A 25 2.52 7.92 10.05
N GLN A 26 2.51 6.65 9.66
CA GLN A 26 3.70 5.98 9.12
C GLN A 26 3.76 6.03 7.59
N PHE A 27 2.60 6.05 6.94
CA PHE A 27 2.44 6.05 5.49
C PHE A 27 1.08 6.62 5.09
N ASP A 28 0.96 7.08 3.85
CA ASP A 28 -0.31 7.22 3.16
C ASP A 28 -0.57 5.93 2.35
N ALA A 29 -1.78 5.76 1.82
CA ALA A 29 -2.03 4.72 0.83
C ALA A 29 -2.85 5.22 -0.36
N VAL A 30 -2.70 4.53 -1.48
CA VAL A 30 -3.61 4.63 -2.62
C VAL A 30 -4.19 3.27 -2.90
N ARG A 31 -5.52 3.20 -2.96
CA ARG A 31 -6.28 1.99 -3.25
C ARG A 31 -6.80 2.03 -4.68
N VAL A 32 -6.59 0.95 -5.42
CA VAL A 32 -7.26 0.68 -6.70
C VAL A 32 -7.93 -0.68 -6.57
N ASP A 33 -9.18 -0.77 -6.98
CA ASP A 33 -9.99 -2.00 -6.82
C ASP A 33 -9.83 -2.95 -8.01
N GLY A 34 -10.02 -4.25 -7.75
CA GLY A 34 -10.17 -5.27 -8.78
C GLY A 34 -8.94 -5.49 -9.67
N GLU A 35 -9.21 -5.85 -10.93
CA GLU A 35 -8.18 -6.19 -11.91
C GLU A 35 -7.27 -5.01 -12.24
N ASP A 36 -7.81 -3.79 -12.24
CA ASP A 36 -7.01 -2.58 -12.43
C ASP A 36 -5.98 -2.41 -11.32
N GLY A 37 -6.33 -2.71 -10.06
CA GLY A 37 -5.36 -2.70 -8.97
C GLY A 37 -4.22 -3.70 -9.19
N SER A 38 -4.57 -4.93 -9.59
CA SER A 38 -3.59 -5.98 -9.89
C SER A 38 -2.67 -5.62 -11.07
N ARG A 39 -3.23 -5.05 -12.14
CA ARG A 39 -2.48 -4.58 -13.31
C ARG A 39 -1.55 -3.42 -12.96
N LEU A 40 -2.00 -2.48 -12.13
CA LEU A 40 -1.15 -1.38 -11.66
C LEU A 40 0.03 -1.91 -10.85
N ALA A 41 -0.19 -2.91 -9.99
CA ALA A 41 0.89 -3.52 -9.20
C ALA A 41 1.94 -4.19 -10.09
N ALA A 42 1.51 -4.93 -11.12
CA ALA A 42 2.43 -5.53 -12.10
C ALA A 42 3.18 -4.49 -12.93
N LEU A 43 2.51 -3.40 -13.34
CA LEU A 43 3.15 -2.30 -14.05
C LEU A 43 4.21 -1.62 -13.18
N MET A 44 3.91 -1.38 -11.90
CA MET A 44 4.87 -0.78 -10.97
C MET A 44 6.12 -1.63 -10.79
N GLU A 45 5.97 -2.94 -10.63
CA GLU A 45 7.09 -3.90 -10.57
C GLU A 45 7.98 -3.81 -11.83
N SER A 46 7.36 -3.76 -13.02
CA SER A 46 8.09 -3.60 -14.28
C SER A 46 8.82 -2.26 -14.38
N LEU A 47 8.17 -1.14 -14.03
CA LEU A 47 8.74 0.20 -14.15
C LEU A 47 9.96 0.44 -13.24
N VAL A 48 10.00 -0.21 -12.08
CA VAL A 48 11.10 -0.05 -11.10
C VAL A 48 12.13 -1.19 -11.15
N GLY A 49 11.96 -2.14 -12.07
CA GLY A 49 12.88 -3.27 -12.24
C GLY A 49 12.83 -4.28 -11.09
N GLY A 50 11.67 -4.48 -10.46
CA GLY A 50 11.51 -5.42 -9.35
C GLY A 50 10.66 -4.84 -8.23
N GLU A 51 11.28 -4.52 -7.10
CA GLU A 51 10.59 -4.18 -5.85
C GLU A 51 9.98 -2.76 -5.87
N PRO A 52 8.67 -2.59 -6.06
CA PRO A 52 8.07 -1.26 -6.15
C PRO A 52 7.88 -0.60 -4.78
N GLY A 53 8.15 -1.34 -3.70
CA GLY A 53 7.75 -1.00 -2.33
C GLY A 53 6.50 -1.74 -1.86
N PRO A 54 6.07 -1.53 -0.61
CA PRO A 54 4.99 -2.27 0.03
C PRO A 54 3.63 -2.10 -0.67
N VAL A 55 3.04 -3.23 -1.06
CA VAL A 55 1.70 -3.34 -1.64
C VAL A 55 0.91 -4.46 -0.96
N VAL A 56 -0.27 -4.11 -0.44
CA VAL A 56 -1.21 -5.03 0.19
C VAL A 56 -2.33 -5.36 -0.79
N THR A 57 -2.72 -6.63 -0.88
CA THR A 57 -3.91 -7.07 -1.60
C THR A 57 -4.96 -7.58 -0.62
N GLU A 58 -6.22 -7.34 -0.95
CA GLU A 58 -7.40 -7.87 -0.26
C GLU A 58 -8.10 -8.82 -1.22
N GLU A 59 -8.39 -10.05 -0.81
CA GLU A 59 -9.01 -11.07 -1.68
C GLU A 59 -10.54 -11.05 -1.65
N ASN A 60 -11.13 -10.43 -0.63
CA ASN A 60 -12.58 -10.31 -0.48
C ASN A 60 -13.08 -8.90 -0.85
N GLY A 61 -14.41 -8.71 -0.83
CA GLY A 61 -15.03 -7.43 -1.17
C GLY A 61 -14.71 -6.99 -2.60
N ARG A 62 -14.23 -5.75 -2.76
CA ARG A 62 -13.86 -5.18 -4.07
C ARG A 62 -12.45 -5.53 -4.54
N ARG A 63 -11.78 -6.45 -3.83
CA ARG A 63 -10.40 -6.85 -4.12
C ARG A 63 -9.44 -5.66 -4.19
N GLY A 64 -9.37 -4.89 -3.09
CA GLY A 64 -8.57 -3.68 -3.05
C GLY A 64 -7.07 -3.98 -3.10
N VAL A 65 -6.34 -3.20 -3.90
CA VAL A 65 -4.87 -3.20 -3.94
C VAL A 65 -4.38 -1.87 -3.38
N TYR A 66 -3.68 -1.91 -2.25
CA TYR A 66 -3.22 -0.74 -1.50
C TYR A 66 -1.71 -0.57 -1.70
N PHE A 67 -1.33 0.52 -2.37
CA PHE A 67 0.04 0.96 -2.52
C PHE A 67 0.39 1.84 -1.33
N LEU A 68 1.33 1.41 -0.47
CA LEU A 68 1.76 2.21 0.67
C LEU A 68 2.86 3.17 0.24
N VAL A 69 2.59 4.47 0.37
CA VAL A 69 3.46 5.55 -0.09
C VAL A 69 3.90 6.40 1.11
N PRO A 70 4.96 7.24 1.00
CA PRO A 70 5.39 8.08 2.11
C PRO A 70 4.25 8.95 2.67
N PRO A 71 4.21 9.20 3.99
CA PRO A 71 3.14 9.95 4.62
C PRO A 71 3.06 11.38 4.05
N GLY A 72 1.84 11.86 3.80
CA GLY A 72 1.58 13.17 3.21
C GLY A 72 1.86 13.28 1.70
N SER A 73 2.48 12.27 1.07
CA SER A 73 2.88 12.36 -0.34
C SER A 73 1.71 12.34 -1.32
N THR A 74 0.53 11.88 -0.89
CA THR A 74 -0.68 11.84 -1.72
C THR A 74 -1.45 13.17 -1.72
N ALA A 75 -1.19 14.05 -0.76
CA ALA A 75 -1.90 15.32 -0.61
C ALA A 75 -1.53 16.32 -1.71
N GLY A 76 -2.49 17.13 -2.15
CA GLY A 76 -2.28 18.16 -3.17
C GLY A 76 -2.05 17.61 -4.59
N ARG A 77 -2.31 16.32 -4.84
CA ARG A 77 -2.14 15.68 -6.15
C ARG A 77 -3.48 15.27 -6.75
N ALA A 78 -3.62 15.44 -8.06
CA ALA A 78 -4.79 15.01 -8.81
C ALA A 78 -4.66 13.52 -9.17
N TRP A 79 -5.23 12.66 -8.34
CA TRP A 79 -5.32 11.22 -8.62
C TRP A 79 -6.43 10.94 -9.64
N PRO A 80 -6.21 9.99 -10.58
CA PRO A 80 -7.21 9.65 -11.58
C PRO A 80 -8.44 8.99 -10.94
N ARG A 81 -9.55 8.97 -11.68
CA ARG A 81 -10.74 8.20 -11.27
C ARG A 81 -10.35 6.73 -11.10
N GLY A 82 -10.94 6.06 -10.10
CA GLY A 82 -10.60 4.68 -9.74
C GLY A 82 -9.45 4.56 -8.73
N ALA A 83 -8.66 5.61 -8.50
CA ALA A 83 -7.69 5.66 -7.41
C ALA A 83 -8.26 6.39 -6.18
N THR A 84 -8.31 5.70 -5.04
CA THR A 84 -8.77 6.27 -3.76
C THR A 84 -7.59 6.52 -2.84
N THR A 85 -7.36 7.76 -2.44
CA THR A 85 -6.30 8.12 -1.48
C THR A 85 -6.73 7.90 -0.04
N PHE A 86 -5.81 7.49 0.81
CA PHE A 86 -5.92 7.38 2.27
C PHE A 86 -4.77 8.20 2.86
N ASN A 87 -5.08 9.30 3.54
CA ASN A 87 -4.11 10.21 4.11
C ASN A 87 -4.71 10.98 5.31
N SER A 88 -3.89 11.84 5.91
CA SER A 88 -4.26 12.74 7.01
C SER A 88 -4.59 14.18 6.54
N ALA A 89 -5.13 14.36 5.33
CA ALA A 89 -5.58 15.69 4.89
C ALA A 89 -6.61 16.28 5.89
N THR A 90 -6.63 17.61 6.03
CA THR A 90 -7.46 18.33 7.01
C THR A 90 -8.91 17.85 6.98
N GLY A 91 -9.42 17.43 8.14
CA GLY A 91 -10.80 16.93 8.30
C GLY A 91 -11.03 15.49 7.84
N ARG A 92 -9.98 14.74 7.45
CA ARG A 92 -10.08 13.35 7.01
C ARG A 92 -9.36 12.41 7.96
N ILE A 93 -10.05 11.35 8.39
CA ILE A 93 -9.45 10.22 9.10
C ILE A 93 -9.68 8.98 8.23
N SER A 94 -8.60 8.28 7.91
CA SER A 94 -8.67 7.07 7.10
C SER A 94 -7.71 6.02 7.64
N TYR A 95 -8.09 4.76 7.47
CA TYR A 95 -7.35 3.60 7.97
C TYR A 95 -7.05 2.65 6.83
N VAL A 96 -5.89 2.01 6.89
CA VAL A 96 -5.39 1.06 5.90
C VAL A 96 -5.18 -0.28 6.59
N PRO A 97 -5.71 -1.38 6.04
CA PRO A 97 -5.44 -2.72 6.56
C PRO A 97 -4.00 -3.14 6.28
N VAL A 98 -3.30 -3.59 7.31
CA VAL A 98 -1.91 -4.06 7.22
C VAL A 98 -1.83 -5.51 7.72
N PRO A 99 -1.51 -6.49 6.85
CA PRO A 99 -1.27 -7.85 7.28
C PRO A 99 0.09 -8.00 7.96
N ALA A 100 0.21 -8.97 8.86
CA ALA A 100 1.49 -9.46 9.34
C ALA A 100 2.34 -9.99 8.17
N LEU A 101 3.67 -10.00 8.30
CA LEU A 101 4.55 -10.55 7.27
C LEU A 101 4.42 -12.07 7.13
N THR A 102 4.00 -12.74 8.20
CA THR A 102 3.98 -14.20 8.31
C THR A 102 2.69 -14.67 8.95
N GLY A 103 2.35 -15.94 8.70
CA GLY A 103 1.15 -16.57 9.25
C GLY A 103 -0.10 -16.28 8.42
N ARG A 104 -1.26 -16.63 8.97
CA ARG A 104 -2.55 -16.52 8.27
C ARG A 104 -3.12 -15.12 8.43
N THR A 105 -3.13 -14.36 7.34
CA THR A 105 -3.59 -12.96 7.33
C THR A 105 -4.83 -12.74 6.45
N TRP A 106 -5.44 -13.83 5.96
CA TRP A 106 -6.66 -13.79 5.15
C TRP A 106 -7.71 -12.85 5.78
N PRO A 107 -8.34 -11.95 5.01
CA PRO A 107 -8.35 -11.87 3.54
C PRO A 107 -7.19 -11.07 2.92
N LEU A 108 -6.20 -10.65 3.71
CA LEU A 108 -5.13 -9.75 3.26
C LEU A 108 -3.84 -10.51 2.99
N ALA A 109 -3.07 -10.04 2.01
CA ALA A 109 -1.73 -10.54 1.72
C ALA A 109 -0.81 -9.39 1.29
N TRP A 110 0.50 -9.62 1.44
CA TRP A 110 1.51 -8.77 0.81
C TRP A 110 1.71 -9.25 -0.64
N ARG A 111 1.44 -8.41 -1.63
CA ARG A 111 1.91 -8.66 -3.01
C ARG A 111 3.39 -8.31 -3.15
N PHE A 112 3.78 -7.23 -2.48
CA PHE A 112 5.17 -6.81 -2.28
C PHE A 112 5.31 -6.43 -0.80
N PRO A 113 6.06 -7.20 0.02
CA PRO A 113 6.29 -6.83 1.40
C PRO A 113 7.26 -5.65 1.50
N PRO A 114 7.24 -4.89 2.61
CA PRO A 114 8.26 -3.87 2.86
C PRO A 114 9.64 -4.51 3.01
N THR A 115 10.65 -3.93 2.38
CA THR A 115 12.04 -4.42 2.40
C THR A 115 12.96 -3.65 3.35
N GLY A 116 12.45 -2.59 3.97
CA GLY A 116 13.14 -1.87 5.02
C GLY A 116 12.38 -0.62 5.47
N PRO A 117 12.81 0.03 6.57
CA PRO A 117 12.22 1.27 7.04
C PRO A 117 12.25 2.36 5.98
N GLY A 118 11.12 3.05 5.77
CA GLY A 118 11.01 4.17 4.84
C GLY A 118 11.03 3.81 3.35
N ARG A 119 11.20 2.54 2.98
CA ARG A 119 11.17 2.07 1.58
C ARG A 119 9.74 1.87 1.09
N PHE A 120 9.04 2.98 0.86
CA PHE A 120 7.66 3.00 0.37
C PHE A 120 7.57 3.06 -1.15
N VAL A 121 6.38 2.83 -1.69
CA VAL A 121 6.10 2.99 -3.12
C VAL A 121 6.35 4.43 -3.55
N HIS A 122 7.08 4.62 -4.66
CA HIS A 122 7.42 5.96 -5.15
C HIS A 122 6.19 6.67 -5.73
N THR A 123 5.69 7.69 -5.03
CA THR A 123 4.39 8.33 -5.31
C THR A 123 4.27 8.92 -6.72
N LEU A 124 5.36 9.52 -7.25
CA LEU A 124 5.32 10.11 -8.60
C LEU A 124 5.28 9.06 -9.71
N ILE A 125 5.91 7.90 -9.51
CA ILE A 125 5.85 6.82 -10.49
C ILE A 125 4.45 6.23 -10.45
N LEU A 126 3.91 6.00 -9.24
CA LEU A 126 2.57 5.48 -9.04
C LEU A 126 1.49 6.37 -9.66
N ILE A 127 1.50 7.69 -9.42
CA ILE A 127 0.47 8.58 -9.98
C ILE A 127 0.54 8.64 -11.51
N ASN A 128 1.75 8.65 -12.10
CA ASN A 128 1.91 8.66 -13.54
C ASN A 128 1.43 7.34 -14.17
N ALA A 129 1.79 6.20 -13.57
CA ALA A 129 1.33 4.88 -14.00
C ALA A 129 -0.20 4.78 -13.88
N ALA A 130 -0.78 5.22 -12.76
CA ALA A 130 -2.21 5.26 -12.56
C ALA A 130 -2.91 6.13 -13.61
N CYS A 131 -2.44 7.35 -13.87
CA CYS A 131 -3.02 8.25 -14.88
C CYS A 131 -2.95 7.67 -16.30
N SER A 132 -1.90 6.92 -16.63
CA SER A 132 -1.78 6.26 -17.95
C SER A 132 -2.77 5.10 -18.13
N MET A 133 -3.18 4.46 -17.03
CA MET A 133 -3.91 3.19 -17.06
C MET A 133 -5.38 3.35 -16.72
N LEU A 134 -5.70 4.22 -15.76
CA LEU A 134 -7.05 4.47 -15.26
C LEU A 134 -7.62 5.69 -16.00
N ARG A 135 -8.65 5.47 -16.81
CA ARG A 135 -9.35 6.51 -17.58
C ARG A 135 -10.59 7.01 -16.84
#